data_AF-A6ESW0-F1
#
_entry.id   AF-A6ESW0-F1
#
_cell.length_a   1.000
_cell.length_b   1.000
_cell.length_c   1.000
_cell.angle_alpha   90.00
_cell.angle_beta   90.00
_cell.angle_gamma   90.00
#
_symmetry.space_group_name_H-M   'P 1'
#
loop_
_entity.id
_entity.type
_entity.pdbx_description
1 polymer ?
#
loop_
_entity_poly.entity_id
_entity_poly.type
_entity_poly.pdbx_seq_one_letter_code
_entity_poly.pdbx_strand_id
1 'polypeptide(L)'
;MDYEILTFISEGVFWIVEIIILIACIILVVKHKNTSFKMMLAGIVLSMLLATIKTIIFALPIFDTDIEQRLFTNGILSILQAIGYSLFGLGLIIYALNYNKKIG
;
A
#
# COMPACT_ATOMS: atom_id res chain seq x y z
N MET A 1 -7.17 17.91 -20.10
CA MET A 1 -7.88 16.69 -20.54
C MET A 1 -6.96 15.48 -20.56
N ASP A 2 -5.77 15.52 -21.19
CA ASP A 2 -4.87 14.35 -21.21
C ASP A 2 -4.33 13.92 -19.83
N TYR A 3 -4.13 14.88 -18.91
CA TYR A 3 -3.61 14.60 -17.58
C TYR A 3 -4.62 13.87 -16.66
N GLU A 4 -5.91 14.16 -16.78
CA GLU A 4 -6.96 13.56 -15.94
C GLU A 4 -7.15 12.07 -16.25
N ILE A 5 -7.06 11.73 -17.55
CA ILE A 5 -7.11 10.34 -18.03
C ILE A 5 -5.87 9.59 -17.55
N LEU A 6 -4.69 10.20 -17.62
CA LEU A 6 -3.44 9.60 -17.14
C LEU A 6 -3.50 9.32 -15.63
N THR A 7 -3.99 10.27 -14.83
CA THR A 7 -4.14 10.09 -13.38
C THR A 7 -5.15 8.99 -13.06
N PHE A 8 -6.29 8.97 -13.75
CA PHE A 8 -7.32 7.94 -13.54
C PHE A 8 -6.82 6.54 -13.88
N ILE A 9 -6.11 6.37 -14.99
CA ILE A 9 -5.52 5.08 -15.37
C ILE A 9 -4.45 4.66 -14.35
N SER A 10 -3.60 5.59 -13.91
CA SER A 10 -2.51 5.28 -12.97
C SER A 10 -3.03 4.79 -11.62
N GLU A 11 -4.06 5.45 -11.07
CA GLU A 11 -4.68 5.06 -9.80
C GLU A 11 -5.43 3.73 -9.92
N GLY A 12 -6.12 3.51 -11.04
CA GLY A 12 -6.82 2.25 -11.31
C GLY A 12 -5.88 1.06 -11.43
N VAL A 13 -4.77 1.20 -12.15
CA VAL A 13 -3.74 0.14 -12.28
C VAL A 13 -3.13 -0.17 -10.91
N PHE A 14 -2.85 0.86 -10.12
CA PHE A 14 -2.29 0.69 -8.79
C PHE A 14 -3.21 -0.14 -7.88
N TRP A 15 -4.50 0.15 -7.88
CA TRP A 15 -5.51 -0.61 -7.15
C TRP A 15 -5.56 -2.09 -7.55
N ILE A 16 -5.51 -2.38 -8.85
CA ILE A 16 -5.52 -3.76 -9.36
C ILE A 16 -4.27 -4.52 -8.88
N VAL A 17 -3.10 -3.89 -8.95
CA VAL A 17 -1.84 -4.49 -8.51
C VAL A 17 -1.86 -4.74 -6.99
N GLU A 18 -2.34 -3.79 -6.19
CA GLU A 18 -2.48 -3.97 -4.73
C GLU A 18 -3.39 -5.16 -4.38
N ILE A 19 -4.53 -5.34 -5.08
CA ILE A 19 -5.43 -6.48 -4.86
C ILE A 19 -4.73 -7.80 -5.16
N ILE A 20 -3.98 -7.88 -6.26
CA ILE A 20 -3.22 -9.10 -6.62
C ILE A 20 -2.19 -9.42 -5.53
N ILE A 21 -1.45 -8.42 -5.05
CA ILE A 21 -0.46 -8.58 -3.97
C ILE A 21 -1.14 -9.03 -2.68
N LEU A 22 -2.30 -8.45 -2.34
CA LEU A 22 -3.07 -8.83 -1.14
C LEU A 22 -3.48 -10.31 -1.19
N ILE A 23 -4.04 -10.76 -2.32
CA ILE A 23 -4.44 -12.16 -2.51
C ILE A 23 -3.23 -13.09 -2.36
N ALA A 24 -2.10 -12.74 -2.98
CA ALA A 24 -0.86 -13.51 -2.84
C ALA A 24 -0.38 -13.58 -1.37
N CYS A 25 -0.46 -12.47 -0.63
CA CYS A 25 -0.11 -12.44 0.79
C CYS A 25 -1.02 -13.34 1.63
N ILE A 26 -2.34 -13.31 1.40
CA ILE A 26 -3.30 -14.14 2.11
C ILE A 26 -2.97 -15.62 1.91
N ILE A 27 -2.74 -16.04 0.65
CA ILE A 27 -2.37 -17.43 0.32
C ILE A 27 -1.09 -17.85 1.07
N LEU A 28 -0.07 -16.99 1.06
CA LEU A 28 1.21 -17.25 1.72
C LEU A 28 1.10 -17.33 3.24
N VAL A 29 0.32 -16.44 3.87
CA VAL A 29 0.04 -16.45 5.32
C VAL A 29 -0.66 -17.75 5.72
N VAL A 30 -1.68 -18.17 4.97
CA VAL A 30 -2.46 -19.38 5.26
C VAL A 30 -1.58 -20.63 5.13
N LYS A 31 -0.71 -20.69 4.12
CA LYS A 31 0.11 -21.87 3.82
C LYS A 31 1.30 -22.07 4.75
N HIS A 32 2.01 -20.99 5.11
CA HIS A 32 3.30 -21.11 5.80
C HIS A 32 3.30 -20.64 7.26
N LYS A 33 2.21 -20.03 7.78
CA LYS A 33 2.02 -19.57 9.18
C LYS A 33 3.24 -18.86 9.81
N ASN A 34 4.09 -18.24 8.99
CA ASN A 34 5.34 -17.63 9.44
C ASN A 34 5.10 -16.17 9.83
N THR A 35 5.85 -15.69 10.84
CA THR A 35 5.76 -14.31 11.34
C THR A 35 6.07 -13.28 10.25
N SER A 36 6.98 -13.60 9.32
CA SER A 36 7.31 -12.76 8.17
C SER A 36 6.10 -12.47 7.27
N PHE A 37 5.25 -13.48 7.03
CA PHE A 37 4.06 -13.30 6.19
C PHE A 37 2.99 -12.45 6.88
N LYS A 38 2.88 -12.52 8.22
CA LYS A 38 1.99 -11.64 8.98
C LYS A 38 2.41 -10.17 8.87
N MET A 39 3.72 -9.90 8.88
CA MET A 39 4.26 -8.55 8.64
C MET A 39 3.98 -8.06 7.22
N MET A 40 4.15 -8.92 6.20
CA MET A 40 3.80 -8.58 4.81
C MET A 40 2.32 -8.24 4.68
N LEU A 41 1.44 -9.07 5.23
CA LEU A 41 -0.01 -8.84 5.21
C LEU A 41 -0.38 -7.53 5.93
N ALA A 42 0.20 -7.27 7.10
CA ALA A 42 -0.04 -6.03 7.83
C ALA A 42 0.39 -4.79 7.02
N GLY A 43 1.54 -4.86 6.34
CA GLY A 43 2.04 -3.77 5.49
C GLY A 43 1.09 -3.46 4.33
N ILE A 44 0.68 -4.48 3.55
CA ILE A 44 -0.20 -4.27 2.40
C ILE A 44 -1.61 -3.81 2.81
N VAL A 45 -2.16 -4.36 3.91
CA VAL A 45 -3.46 -3.92 4.44
C VAL A 45 -3.41 -2.47 4.91
N LEU A 46 -2.33 -2.07 5.59
CA LEU A 46 -2.15 -0.69 6.03
C LEU A 46 -2.02 0.27 4.83
N SER A 47 -1.25 -0.10 3.80
CA SER A 47 -1.12 0.68 2.57
C SER A 47 -2.46 0.87 1.84
N MET A 48 -3.26 -0.19 1.71
CA MET A 48 -4.58 -0.12 1.07
C MET A 48 -5.57 0.72 1.89
N LEU A 49 -5.54 0.61 3.23
CA LEU A 49 -6.40 1.42 4.10
C LEU A 49 -6.09 2.91 3.92
N LEU A 50 -4.80 3.26 3.91
CA LEU A 50 -4.32 4.62 3.69
C LEU A 50 -4.65 5.14 2.27
N ALA A 51 -4.54 4.28 1.25
CA ALA A 51 -4.97 4.60 -0.11
C ALA A 51 -6.44 5.00 -0.16
N THR A 52 -7.30 4.20 0.49
CA THR A 52 -8.74 4.43 0.51
C THR A 52 -9.09 5.69 1.28
N ILE A 53 -8.45 5.92 2.43
CA ILE A 53 -8.61 7.15 3.23
C ILE A 53 -8.23 8.38 2.40
N LYS A 54 -7.13 8.31 1.64
CA LYS A 54 -6.72 9.37 0.73
C LYS A 54 -7.83 9.65 -0.29
N THR A 55 -8.29 8.65 -1.04
CA THR A 55 -9.35 8.85 -2.04
C THR A 55 -10.61 9.47 -1.45
N ILE A 56 -11.03 9.04 -0.25
CA ILE A 56 -12.21 9.60 0.44
C ILE A 56 -11.97 11.07 0.84
N ILE A 57 -10.82 11.38 1.45
CA ILE A 57 -10.48 12.75 1.87
C ILE A 57 -10.46 13.69 0.65
N PHE A 58 -9.88 13.26 -0.46
CA PHE A 58 -9.81 14.08 -1.69
C PHE A 58 -11.14 14.20 -2.43
N ALA A 59 -12.12 13.35 -2.12
CA ALA A 59 -13.49 13.44 -2.63
C ALA A 59 -14.41 14.34 -1.77
N LEU A 60 -13.96 14.81 -0.60
CA LEU A 60 -14.75 15.70 0.25
C LEU A 60 -14.66 17.16 -0.24
N PRO A 61 -15.80 17.87 -0.39
CA PRO A 61 -15.84 19.22 -0.96
C PRO A 61 -15.20 20.31 -0.09
N ILE A 62 -14.92 20.01 1.19
CA ILE A 62 -14.19 20.87 2.12
C ILE A 62 -12.73 21.13 1.69
N PHE A 63 -12.17 20.27 0.84
CA PHE A 63 -10.82 20.42 0.32
C PHE A 63 -10.76 21.14 -1.04
N ASP A 64 -11.88 21.53 -1.64
CA ASP A 64 -11.86 22.24 -2.93
C ASP A 64 -11.37 23.69 -2.82
N THR A 65 -11.43 24.29 -1.63
CA THR A 65 -11.16 25.71 -1.44
C THR A 65 -9.74 26.04 -0.96
N ASP A 66 -9.00 25.06 -0.42
CA ASP A 66 -7.69 25.30 0.22
C ASP A 66 -6.61 24.33 -0.28
N ILE A 67 -5.85 24.80 -1.28
CA ILE A 67 -4.84 24.01 -2.00
C ILE A 67 -3.66 23.63 -1.08
N GLU A 68 -3.29 24.50 -0.14
CA GLU A 68 -2.18 24.21 0.80
C GLU A 68 -2.53 23.07 1.75
N GLN A 69 -3.76 23.06 2.28
CA GLN A 69 -4.23 21.96 3.12
C GLN A 69 -4.26 20.63 2.35
N ARG A 70 -4.73 20.64 1.09
CA ARG A 70 -4.68 19.46 0.22
C ARG A 70 -3.27 18.92 0.04
N LEU A 71 -2.31 19.79 -0.27
CA LEU A 71 -0.91 19.38 -0.47
C LEU A 71 -0.29 18.81 0.80
N PHE A 72 -0.54 19.44 1.95
CA PHE A 72 -0.05 18.97 3.23
C PHE A 72 -0.64 17.60 3.61
N THR A 73 -1.96 17.44 3.50
CA THR A 73 -2.65 16.16 3.76
C THR A 73 -2.20 15.07 2.79
N ASN A 74 -2.02 15.40 1.50
CA ASN A 74 -1.47 14.45 0.53
C ASN A 74 -0.06 14.00 0.92
N GLY A 75 0.79 14.94 1.34
CA GLY A 75 2.16 14.68 1.77
C GLY A 75 2.21 13.71 2.95
N ILE A 76 1.42 13.98 4.00
CA ILE A 76 1.34 13.10 5.18
C ILE A 76 0.86 11.71 4.79
N LEU A 77 -0.24 11.61 4.03
CA LEU A 77 -0.80 10.33 3.63
C LEU A 77 0.16 9.54 2.74
N SER A 78 0.89 10.20 1.85
CA SER A 78 1.89 9.56 0.98
C SER A 78 3.08 9.02 1.78
N ILE A 79 3.55 9.77 2.80
CA ILE A 79 4.60 9.28 3.71
C ILE A 79 4.11 8.07 4.50
N LEU A 80 2.88 8.14 5.02
CA LEU A 80 2.29 7.07 5.81
C LEU A 80 2.09 5.80 4.97
N GLN A 81 1.70 5.97 3.71
CA GLN A 81 1.59 4.88 2.74
C GLN A 81 2.96 4.29 2.39
N ALA A 82 3.99 5.13 2.25
CA ALA A 82 5.37 4.67 2.06
C ALA A 82 5.88 3.85 3.26
N ILE A 83 5.46 4.17 4.48
CA ILE A 83 5.75 3.35 5.67
C ILE A 83 5.09 1.96 5.56
N GLY A 84 3.82 1.89 5.13
CA GLY A 84 3.12 0.63 4.87
C GLY A 84 3.85 -0.25 3.85
N TYR A 85 4.28 0.35 2.74
CA TYR A 85 5.09 -0.31 1.71
C TYR A 85 6.46 -0.75 2.21
N SER A 86 7.10 0.06 3.05
CA SER A 86 8.38 -0.29 3.67
C SER A 86 8.22 -1.50 4.60
N LEU A 87 7.13 -1.57 5.36
CA LEU A 87 6.80 -2.72 6.20
C LEU A 87 6.60 -3.99 5.37
N PHE A 88 5.89 -3.86 4.24
CA PHE A 88 5.70 -4.95 3.29
C PHE A 88 7.05 -5.45 2.73
N GLY A 89 7.91 -4.53 2.28
CA GLY A 89 9.24 -4.83 1.76
C GLY A 89 10.15 -5.48 2.82
N LEU A 90 10.11 -5.01 4.06
CA LEU A 90 10.82 -5.64 5.18
C LEU A 90 10.35 -7.06 5.41
N GLY A 91 9.04 -7.31 5.35
CA GLY A 91 8.47 -8.66 5.46
C GLY A 91 9.01 -9.61 4.38
N LEU A 92 9.15 -9.13 3.13
CA LEU A 92 9.77 -9.88 2.02
C LEU A 92 11.24 -10.19 2.29
N ILE A 93 12.02 -9.19 2.74
CA ILE A 93 13.45 -9.36 3.02
C ILE A 93 13.66 -10.39 4.14
N ILE A 94 12.93 -10.26 5.24
CA ILE A 94 13.01 -11.21 6.37
C ILE A 94 12.64 -12.62 5.91
N TYR A 95 11.61 -12.75 5.07
CA TYR A 95 11.24 -14.04 4.49
C TYR A 95 12.37 -14.63 3.63
N ALA A 96 12.95 -13.83 2.72
CA ALA A 96 14.04 -14.28 1.85
C ALA A 96 15.29 -14.70 2.64
N LEU A 97 15.67 -13.94 3.67
CA LEU A 97 16.79 -14.28 4.56
C LEU A 97 16.55 -15.57 5.33
N ASN A 98 15.34 -15.78 5.86
CA ASN A 98 14.97 -16.99 6.57
C ASN A 98 14.87 -18.21 5.64
N TYR A 99 14.49 -18.01 4.38
CA TYR A 99 14.46 -19.08 3.38
C TYR A 99 15.88 -19.56 3.05
N ASN A 100 16.83 -18.65 2.88
CA ASN A 100 18.25 -18.99 2.65
C ASN A 100 18.89 -19.71 3.84
N LYS A 101 18.53 -19.34 5.08
CA LYS A 101 19.01 -20.05 6.29
C LYS A 101 18.43 -21.46 6.48
N LYS A 102 17.37 -21.82 5.78
CA LYS A 102 16.80 -23.18 5.82
C LYS A 102 17.41 -24.13 4.78
N ILE A 103 18.17 -23.58 3.83
CA ILE A 103 18.82 -24.31 2.73
C ILE A 103 20.34 -24.40 2.94
N GLY A 104 20.90 -23.63 3.88
CA GLY A 104 22.31 -23.69 4.29
C GLY A 104 22.56 -24.57 5.52
#